data_AF-A0A7S1RCA8-F1
#
_entry.id   AF-A0A7S1RCA8-F1
#
_cell.length_a   1.000
_cell.length_b   1.000
_cell.length_c   1.000
_cell.angle_alpha   90.00
_cell.angle_beta   90.00
_cell.angle_gamma   90.00
#
_symmetry.space_group_name_H-M   'P 1'
#
loop_
_entity.id
_entity.type
_entity.pdbx_description
1 polymer ?
#
loop_
_entity_poly.entity_id
_entity_poly.type
_entity_poly.pdbx_seq_one_letter_code
_entity_poly.pdbx_strand_id
1 'polypeptide(L)'
;CVLAWGGDITAQPAQARTIGVPADGRLTLGRIHQPGFFEGMLGSEAAQRYLCCVSRSHLEVAAAAGAGPGCFEVTNLSANPVTLAAQRRLSRGDKGLVKAGDTIDFIGGTAGGSGSPVVYLQLRLEGQQRPPVQPDTERARMVPQPLPPPSTPPPADSRSPRFQPSAAESGPPASSPSA
;
A
#
# COMPACT_ATOMS: atom_id res chain seq x y z
N CYS A 1 6.46 -3.86 4.98
CA CYS A 1 7.63 -3.13 5.51
C CYS A 1 7.61 -3.29 7.02
N VAL A 2 8.72 -3.74 7.59
CA VAL A 2 8.86 -3.99 9.04
C VAL A 2 9.91 -3.10 9.68
N LEU A 3 10.79 -2.47 8.88
CA LEU A 3 11.76 -1.48 9.33
C LEU A 3 12.00 -0.47 8.21
N ALA A 4 12.05 0.81 8.56
CA ALA A 4 12.61 1.86 7.72
C ALA A 4 13.46 2.77 8.61
N TRP A 5 14.63 3.15 8.10
CA TRP A 5 15.54 4.03 8.83
C TRP A 5 14.83 5.34 9.19
N GLY A 6 15.04 5.84 10.41
CA GLY A 6 14.52 7.14 10.83
C GLY A 6 13.00 7.31 10.79
N GLY A 7 12.22 6.23 10.68
CA GLY A 7 10.76 6.27 10.63
C GLY A 7 10.13 5.24 11.56
N ASP A 8 9.03 5.61 12.22
CA ASP A 8 8.23 4.66 12.99
C ASP A 8 7.24 3.94 12.08
N ILE A 9 7.62 2.73 11.65
CA ILE A 9 6.77 1.88 10.81
C ILE A 9 5.51 1.43 11.55
N THR A 10 5.51 1.39 12.88
CA THR A 10 4.35 0.95 13.68
C THR A 10 3.23 1.98 13.68
N ALA A 11 3.56 3.26 13.53
CA ALA A 11 2.60 4.35 13.38
C ALA A 11 1.92 4.37 12.00
N GLN A 12 2.46 3.69 11.00
CA GLN A 12 1.86 3.63 9.66
C GLN A 12 0.82 2.51 9.53
N PRO A 13 -0.31 2.77 8.85
CA PRO A 13 -1.34 1.75 8.65
C PRO A 13 -0.78 0.59 7.82
N ALA A 14 -1.25 -0.62 8.12
CA ALA A 14 -0.77 -1.85 7.48
C ALA A 14 -0.84 -1.78 5.95
N GLN A 15 -1.89 -1.17 5.40
CA GLN A 15 -2.09 -0.98 3.97
C GLN A 15 -1.01 -0.11 3.32
N ALA A 16 -0.56 0.96 4.00
CA ALA A 16 0.45 1.87 3.45
C ALA A 16 1.86 1.26 3.45
N ARG A 17 2.11 0.27 4.33
CA ARG A 17 3.40 -0.41 4.45
C ARG A 17 3.45 -1.79 3.81
N THR A 18 2.42 -2.18 3.06
CA THR A 18 2.30 -3.51 2.44
C THR A 18 2.21 -3.41 0.93
N ILE A 19 2.89 -4.30 0.22
CA ILE A 19 2.79 -4.45 -1.23
C ILE A 19 2.21 -5.83 -1.49
N GLY A 20 1.09 -5.89 -2.22
CA GLY A 20 0.49 -7.15 -2.64
C GLY A 20 1.35 -7.83 -3.70
N VAL A 21 1.59 -9.13 -3.53
CA VAL A 21 2.13 -9.97 -4.61
C VAL A 21 0.94 -10.41 -5.48
N PRO A 22 0.93 -10.14 -6.79
CA PRO A 22 -0.20 -10.51 -7.65
C PRO A 22 -0.36 -12.03 -7.77
N ALA A 23 -1.54 -12.48 -8.22
CA ALA A 23 -1.86 -13.90 -8.32
C ALA A 23 -1.05 -14.67 -9.37
N ASP A 24 -0.51 -13.97 -10.38
CA ASP A 24 0.44 -14.52 -11.35
C ASP A 24 1.82 -14.80 -10.73
N GLY A 25 2.01 -14.37 -9.47
CA GLY A 25 3.21 -14.60 -8.68
C GLY A 25 4.39 -13.74 -9.07
N ARG A 26 4.24 -12.73 -9.95
CA ARG A 26 5.34 -11.84 -10.37
C ARG A 26 5.11 -10.41 -9.88
N LEU A 27 6.12 -9.85 -9.22
CA LEU A 27 6.13 -8.49 -8.72
C LEU A 27 7.49 -7.85 -8.95
N THR A 28 7.53 -6.73 -9.68
CA THR A 28 8.72 -5.90 -9.77
C THR A 28 8.67 -4.83 -8.70
N LEU A 29 9.67 -4.78 -7.83
CA LEU A 29 9.81 -3.79 -6.77
C LEU A 29 10.76 -2.68 -7.20
N GLY A 30 10.39 -1.43 -6.96
CA GLY A 30 11.25 -0.27 -7.13
C GLY A 30 10.47 1.02 -7.30
N ARG A 31 11.16 2.15 -7.32
CA ARG A 31 10.51 3.48 -7.24
C ARG A 31 9.49 3.76 -8.35
N ILE A 32 9.69 3.22 -9.55
CA ILE A 32 8.73 3.41 -10.65
C ILE A 32 7.53 2.46 -10.56
N HIS A 33 7.70 1.31 -9.92
CA HIS A 33 6.66 0.27 -9.84
C HIS A 33 5.76 0.44 -8.62
N GLN A 34 6.23 1.13 -7.57
CA GLN A 34 5.43 1.52 -6.41
C GLN A 34 5.58 3.02 -6.11
N PRO A 35 4.97 3.89 -6.92
CA PRO A 35 5.03 5.33 -6.72
C PRO A 35 4.56 5.72 -5.32
N GLY A 36 5.37 6.50 -4.60
CA GLY A 36 5.03 6.99 -3.27
C GLY A 36 5.23 6.00 -2.13
N PHE A 37 5.42 4.70 -2.40
CA PHE A 37 5.65 3.71 -1.35
C PHE A 37 6.99 3.96 -0.65
N PHE A 38 8.08 4.01 -1.43
CA PHE A 38 9.42 4.20 -0.87
C PHE A 38 9.60 5.60 -0.29
N GLU A 39 9.05 6.62 -0.96
CA GLU A 39 9.00 7.99 -0.45
C GLU A 39 8.22 8.09 0.86
N GLY A 40 7.14 7.32 1.04
CA GLY A 40 6.39 7.25 2.29
C GLY A 40 7.13 6.51 3.41
N MET A 41 7.91 5.47 3.09
CA MET A 41 8.69 4.72 4.09
C MET A 41 9.97 5.46 4.50
N LEU A 42 10.64 6.14 3.57
CA LEU A 42 11.94 6.79 3.74
C LEU A 42 11.83 8.33 3.67
N GLY A 43 10.65 8.88 3.94
CA GLY A 43 10.35 10.31 3.82
C GLY A 43 10.85 11.16 4.99
N SER A 44 11.39 10.55 6.05
CA SER A 44 12.00 11.31 7.13
C SER A 44 13.34 11.92 6.69
N GLU A 45 13.66 13.10 7.23
CA GLU A 45 14.92 13.82 6.95
C GLU A 45 16.16 12.91 7.11
N ALA A 46 16.17 12.07 8.14
CA ALA A 46 17.29 11.15 8.39
C ALA A 46 17.42 10.01 7.36
N ALA A 47 16.34 9.68 6.66
CA ALA A 47 16.25 8.54 5.75
C ALA A 47 16.20 8.93 4.27
N GLN A 48 15.88 10.19 3.97
CA GLN A 48 15.70 10.70 2.62
C GLN A 48 16.90 10.43 1.72
N ARG A 49 18.12 10.49 2.27
CA ARG A 49 19.35 10.14 1.55
C ARG A 49 19.37 8.71 0.98
N TYR A 50 18.62 7.77 1.57
CA TYR A 50 18.56 6.38 1.11
C TYR A 50 17.55 6.18 -0.04
N LEU A 51 16.72 7.17 -0.36
CA LEU A 51 15.83 7.09 -1.53
C LEU A 51 16.61 6.95 -2.84
N CYS A 52 17.82 7.54 -2.94
CA CYS A 52 18.67 7.35 -4.11
C CYS A 52 19.26 5.93 -4.21
N CYS A 53 19.30 5.19 -3.09
CA CYS A 53 19.71 3.79 -3.06
C CYS A 53 18.60 2.85 -3.56
N VAL A 54 17.33 3.28 -3.58
CA VAL A 54 16.26 2.49 -4.19
C VAL A 54 16.20 2.78 -5.69
N SER A 55 16.63 1.81 -6.50
CA SER A 55 16.51 1.90 -7.96
C SER A 55 15.06 1.93 -8.46
N ARG A 56 14.87 2.42 -9.69
CA ARG A 56 13.57 2.44 -10.38
C ARG A 56 12.97 1.05 -10.50
N SER A 57 13.76 0.09 -10.99
CA SER A 57 13.50 -1.34 -10.90
C SER A 57 14.59 -1.94 -10.03
N HIS A 58 14.24 -2.33 -8.80
CA HIS A 58 15.19 -2.79 -7.80
C HIS A 58 15.24 -4.32 -7.72
N LEU A 59 14.10 -4.96 -7.51
CA LEU A 59 13.99 -6.41 -7.39
C LEU A 59 12.90 -6.92 -8.33
N GLU A 60 13.06 -8.13 -8.80
CA GLU A 60 11.95 -8.95 -9.31
C GLU A 60 11.69 -10.07 -8.32
N VAL A 61 10.43 -10.27 -7.96
CA VAL A 61 9.96 -11.38 -7.13
C VAL A 61 9.07 -12.23 -8.02
N ALA A 62 9.36 -13.52 -8.12
CA ALA A 62 8.60 -14.48 -8.91
C ALA A 62 8.32 -15.74 -8.09
N ALA A 63 7.21 -16.44 -8.35
CA ALA A 63 7.01 -17.77 -7.79
C ALA A 63 8.16 -18.70 -8.21
N ALA A 64 8.78 -19.39 -7.25
CA ALA A 64 9.93 -20.24 -7.54
C ALA A 64 9.47 -21.56 -8.18
N ALA A 65 9.84 -21.78 -9.44
CA ALA A 65 9.49 -23.01 -10.17
C ALA A 65 10.08 -24.25 -9.46
N GLY A 66 9.23 -25.23 -9.18
CA GLY A 66 9.65 -26.48 -8.51
C GLY A 66 9.93 -26.36 -7.00
N ALA A 67 9.89 -25.15 -6.43
CA ALA A 67 9.84 -24.98 -4.99
C ALA A 67 8.38 -25.01 -4.54
N GLY A 68 8.09 -25.64 -3.40
CA GLY A 68 6.73 -25.77 -2.88
C GLY A 68 5.98 -24.43 -2.74
N PRO A 69 4.66 -24.47 -2.53
CA PRO A 69 3.83 -23.26 -2.42
C PRO A 69 4.39 -22.30 -1.35
N GLY A 70 4.36 -21.00 -1.65
CA GLY A 70 4.86 -19.95 -0.75
C GLY A 70 6.37 -19.71 -0.81
N CYS A 71 7.09 -20.33 -1.75
CA CYS A 71 8.49 -19.99 -2.06
C CYS A 71 8.56 -19.04 -3.26
N PHE A 72 9.36 -17.98 -3.13
CA PHE A 72 9.58 -17.01 -4.19
C PHE A 72 11.06 -16.88 -4.50
N GLU A 73 11.38 -16.73 -5.78
CA GLU A 73 12.69 -16.34 -6.27
C GLU A 73 12.74 -14.81 -6.34
N VAL A 74 13.75 -14.23 -5.70
CA VAL A 74 14.06 -12.81 -5.73
C VAL A 74 15.30 -12.61 -6.59
N THR A 75 15.19 -11.81 -7.63
CA THR A 75 16.30 -11.39 -8.49
C THR A 75 16.63 -9.93 -8.22
N ASN A 76 17.89 -9.61 -7.92
CA ASN A 76 18.30 -8.22 -7.79
C ASN A 76 18.57 -7.59 -9.17
N LEU A 77 17.76 -6.61 -9.55
CA LEU A 77 17.90 -5.89 -10.83
C LEU A 77 18.81 -4.67 -10.71
N SER A 78 19.06 -4.19 -9.49
CA SER A 78 19.80 -2.96 -9.22
C SER A 78 21.29 -3.19 -8.98
N ALA A 79 22.07 -2.12 -9.08
CA ALA A 79 23.47 -2.12 -8.64
C ALA A 79 23.60 -2.09 -7.11
N ASN A 80 22.54 -1.72 -6.38
CA ASN A 80 22.55 -1.68 -4.93
C ASN A 80 22.25 -3.08 -4.37
N PRO A 81 23.10 -3.61 -3.49
CA PRO A 81 22.92 -4.95 -2.98
C PRO A 81 21.76 -5.02 -1.98
N VAL A 82 21.13 -6.18 -1.91
CA VAL A 82 20.16 -6.53 -0.87
C VAL A 82 20.62 -7.78 -0.13
N THR A 83 20.13 -8.01 1.09
CA THR A 83 20.39 -9.25 1.83
C THR A 83 19.08 -9.99 2.06
N LEU A 84 19.06 -11.29 1.77
CA LEU A 84 17.92 -12.17 2.04
C LEU A 84 18.14 -12.92 3.35
N ALA A 85 17.08 -13.00 4.17
CA ALA A 85 17.06 -13.70 5.44
C ALA A 85 18.29 -13.41 6.33
N ALA A 86 18.75 -12.15 6.33
CA ALA A 86 19.94 -11.65 7.03
C ALA A 86 21.28 -12.35 6.72
N GLN A 87 21.33 -13.29 5.76
CA GLN A 87 22.50 -14.13 5.52
C GLN A 87 23.05 -13.99 4.10
N ARG A 88 22.16 -13.96 3.10
CA ARG A 88 22.58 -14.05 1.70
C ARG A 88 22.50 -12.71 1.01
N ARG A 89 23.66 -12.10 0.77
CA ARG A 89 23.78 -10.88 -0.03
C ARG A 89 23.59 -11.21 -1.53
N LEU A 90 22.72 -10.45 -2.20
CA LEU A 90 22.50 -10.50 -3.64
C LEU A 90 23.05 -9.25 -4.30
N SER A 91 24.04 -9.44 -5.18
CA SER A 91 24.53 -8.42 -6.11
C SER A 91 23.63 -8.33 -7.33
N ARG A 92 23.89 -7.37 -8.23
CA ARG A 92 23.12 -7.23 -9.47
C ARG A 92 23.13 -8.52 -10.30
N GLY A 93 21.94 -8.99 -10.67
CA GLY A 93 21.72 -10.23 -11.42
C GLY A 93 21.65 -11.48 -10.56
N ASP A 94 22.04 -11.42 -9.28
CA ASP A 94 21.96 -12.57 -8.39
C ASP A 94 20.51 -12.88 -8.03
N LYS A 95 20.27 -14.17 -7.82
CA LYS A 95 18.97 -14.74 -7.47
C LYS A 95 19.02 -15.45 -6.14
N GLY A 96 17.98 -15.34 -5.33
CA GLY A 96 17.84 -16.12 -4.12
C GLY A 96 16.40 -16.47 -3.78
N LEU A 97 16.22 -17.46 -2.91
CA LEU A 97 14.91 -17.91 -2.50
C LEU A 97 14.53 -17.26 -1.18
N VAL A 98 13.26 -16.89 -1.07
CA VAL A 98 12.62 -16.44 0.18
C VAL A 98 11.31 -17.19 0.38
N LYS A 99 10.95 -17.38 1.64
CA LYS A 99 9.70 -17.98 2.07
C LYS A 99 8.94 -17.01 2.96
N ALA A 100 7.66 -17.31 3.21
CA ALA A 100 6.88 -16.56 4.20
C ALA A 100 7.62 -16.53 5.55
N GLY A 101 7.77 -15.34 6.12
CA GLY A 101 8.57 -15.06 7.32
C GLY A 101 9.94 -14.45 7.02
N ASP A 102 10.54 -14.72 5.86
CA ASP A 102 11.87 -14.23 5.50
C ASP A 102 11.85 -12.72 5.23
N THR A 103 13.01 -12.10 5.44
CA THR A 103 13.23 -10.67 5.19
C THR A 103 14.09 -10.41 3.97
N ILE A 104 13.86 -9.25 3.36
CA ILE A 104 14.67 -8.64 2.31
C ILE A 104 15.15 -7.31 2.87
N ASP A 105 16.46 -7.24 3.12
CA ASP A 105 17.13 -6.10 3.74
C ASP A 105 17.78 -5.26 2.65
N PHE A 106 17.37 -4.00 2.53
CA PHE A 106 18.02 -3.03 1.67
C PHE A 106 19.18 -2.40 2.44
N ILE A 107 20.39 -2.60 1.93
CA ILE A 107 21.62 -2.17 2.60
C ILE A 107 22.27 -1.01 1.84
N GLY A 108 22.64 0.03 2.59
CA GLY A 108 23.29 1.23 2.09
C GLY A 108 24.70 1.38 2.66
N GLY A 109 25.47 2.25 2.01
CA GLY A 109 26.77 2.68 2.52
C GLY A 109 26.66 3.34 3.90
N THR A 110 27.76 3.31 4.64
CA THR A 110 27.83 3.73 6.04
C THR A 110 27.29 5.12 6.32
N ALA A 111 26.35 5.19 7.26
CA ALA A 111 26.17 6.39 8.05
C ALA A 111 27.37 6.52 9.02
N GLY A 112 28.23 7.53 8.84
CA GLY A 112 29.21 7.88 9.87
C GLY A 112 30.56 7.15 9.87
N GLY A 113 31.01 6.60 8.73
CA GLY A 113 32.42 6.23 8.54
C GLY A 113 32.89 4.88 9.12
N SER A 114 32.01 4.08 9.73
CA SER A 114 32.37 2.79 10.36
C SER A 114 32.68 1.61 9.41
N GLY A 115 32.62 1.81 8.09
CA GLY A 115 32.68 0.74 7.07
C GLY A 115 31.52 -0.30 7.05
N SER A 116 30.67 -0.38 8.08
CA SER A 116 29.59 -1.37 8.18
C SER A 116 28.33 -1.01 7.38
N PRO A 117 27.75 -1.92 6.57
CA PRO A 117 26.52 -1.63 5.84
C PRO A 117 25.36 -1.30 6.79
N VAL A 118 24.55 -0.32 6.43
CA VAL A 118 23.36 0.08 7.19
C VAL A 118 22.11 -0.49 6.51
N VAL A 119 21.28 -1.22 7.24
CA VAL A 119 19.95 -1.62 6.76
C VAL A 119 19.03 -0.41 6.87
N TYR A 120 18.62 0.14 5.73
CA TYR A 120 17.76 1.33 5.71
C TYR A 120 16.29 1.02 5.44
N LEU A 121 15.98 -0.16 4.93
CA LEU A 121 14.61 -0.63 4.69
C LEU A 121 14.58 -2.16 4.80
N GLN A 122 13.56 -2.70 5.46
CA GLN A 122 13.34 -4.14 5.55
C GLN A 122 11.91 -4.48 5.15
N LEU A 123 11.79 -5.39 4.18
CA LEU A 123 10.53 -5.98 3.77
C LEU A 123 10.48 -7.41 4.29
N ARG A 124 9.35 -7.82 4.84
CA ARG A 124 9.11 -9.22 5.24
C ARG A 124 8.08 -9.81 4.29
N LEU A 125 8.35 -11.01 3.79
CA LEU A 125 7.36 -11.75 3.02
C LEU A 125 6.34 -12.34 4.00
N GLU A 126 5.06 -12.03 3.80
CA GLU A 126 3.99 -12.57 4.62
C GLU A 126 3.09 -13.47 3.78
N GLY A 127 2.75 -14.64 4.32
CA GLY A 127 1.71 -15.46 3.71
C GLY A 127 0.37 -14.78 3.90
N GLN A 128 -0.44 -14.68 2.85
CA GLN A 128 -1.83 -14.29 3.03
C GLN A 128 -2.52 -15.33 3.90
N GLN A 129 -2.70 -15.01 5.18
CA GLN A 129 -3.81 -15.59 5.93
C GLN A 129 -5.05 -15.01 5.28
N ARG A 130 -5.66 -15.74 4.33
CA ARG A 130 -7.04 -15.49 3.96
C ARG A 130 -7.80 -15.52 5.29
N PRO A 131 -8.41 -14.40 5.74
CA PRO A 131 -9.28 -14.49 6.90
C PRO A 131 -10.26 -15.63 6.59
N PRO A 132 -10.52 -16.56 7.54
CA PRO A 132 -11.46 -17.63 7.30
C PRO A 132 -12.71 -16.97 6.76
N VAL A 133 -13.06 -17.32 5.52
CA VAL A 133 -14.33 -16.91 4.91
C VAL A 133 -15.35 -17.39 5.92
N GLN A 134 -15.91 -16.49 6.72
CA GLN A 134 -17.00 -16.85 7.60
C GLN A 134 -18.05 -17.42 6.67
N PRO A 135 -18.36 -18.74 6.73
CA PRO A 135 -19.39 -19.29 5.88
C PRO A 135 -20.64 -18.48 6.16
N ASP A 136 -21.23 -17.91 5.10
CA ASP A 136 -22.43 -17.09 5.13
C ASP A 136 -23.41 -17.59 6.19
N THR A 137 -23.35 -16.97 7.38
CA THR A 137 -24.44 -17.06 8.35
C THR A 137 -25.44 -15.95 8.02
N GLU A 138 -25.70 -15.75 6.73
CA GLU A 138 -26.74 -14.89 6.19
C GLU A 138 -27.74 -15.76 5.39
N ARG A 139 -28.20 -16.84 6.02
CA ARG A 139 -29.38 -17.59 5.57
C ARG A 139 -30.44 -17.80 6.66
N ALA A 140 -30.31 -17.12 7.81
CA ALA A 140 -31.23 -17.25 8.95
C ALA A 140 -31.80 -15.90 9.46
N ARG A 141 -31.92 -14.89 8.58
CA ARG A 141 -32.75 -13.69 8.84
C ARG A 141 -33.75 -13.40 7.72
N MET A 142 -34.42 -14.44 7.23
CA MET A 142 -35.77 -14.29 6.67
C MET A 142 -36.77 -14.80 7.72
N VAL A 143 -36.92 -14.04 8.80
CA VAL A 143 -38.18 -14.04 9.54
C VAL A 143 -39.06 -13.04 8.79
N PRO A 144 -40.21 -13.44 8.22
CA PRO A 144 -41.15 -12.47 7.70
C PRO A 144 -41.59 -11.61 8.88
N GLN A 145 -41.26 -10.31 8.84
CA GLN A 145 -41.86 -9.38 9.78
C GLN A 145 -43.38 -9.42 9.58
N PRO A 146 -44.18 -9.56 10.65
CA PRO A 146 -45.61 -9.38 10.54
C PRO A 146 -45.88 -7.94 10.08
N LEU A 147 -46.64 -7.81 9.00
CA LEU A 147 -47.06 -6.53 8.43
C LEU A 147 -47.72 -5.67 9.52
N PRO A 148 -47.36 -4.37 9.64
CA PRO A 148 -48.11 -3.46 10.51
C PRO A 148 -49.55 -3.32 9.99
N PRO A 149 -50.55 -3.19 10.88
CA PRO A 149 -51.93 -2.96 10.47
C PRO A 149 -52.07 -1.62 9.71
N PRO A 150 -53.05 -1.50 8.81
CA PRO A 150 -53.24 -0.31 8.00
C PRO A 150 -53.61 0.88 8.89
N SER A 151 -52.75 1.90 8.89
CA SER A 151 -53.02 3.19 9.52
C SER A 151 -54.19 3.86 8.82
N THR A 152 -55.19 4.23 9.60
CA THR A 152 -56.35 5.02 9.18
C THR A 152 -55.88 6.37 8.61
N PRO A 153 -56.39 6.83 7.46
CA PRO A 153 -56.02 8.13 6.92
C PRO A 153 -56.66 9.26 7.74
N PRO A 154 -55.92 10.33 8.09
CA PRO A 154 -56.53 11.54 8.61
C PRO A 154 -57.26 12.31 7.50
N PRO A 155 -58.29 13.11 7.85
CA PRO A 155 -59.11 13.82 6.90
C PRO A 155 -58.36 14.95 6.20
N ALA A 156 -58.77 15.20 4.97
CA ALA A 156 -58.32 16.29 4.12
C ALA A 156 -58.78 17.64 4.69
N ASP A 157 -57.83 18.58 4.82
CA ASP A 157 -58.11 20.01 4.69
C ASP A 157 -56.88 20.67 4.04
N SER A 158 -56.98 21.12 2.79
CA SER A 158 -57.57 22.41 2.38
C SER A 158 -56.69 23.61 2.77
N ARG A 159 -55.78 24.02 1.87
CA ARG A 159 -55.74 25.37 1.25
C ARG A 159 -54.35 25.72 0.68
N SER A 160 -54.34 25.87 -0.64
CA SER A 160 -53.37 26.55 -1.50
C SER A 160 -53.24 28.06 -1.17
N PRO A 161 -52.65 28.92 -2.02
CA PRO A 161 -51.41 28.88 -2.82
C PRO A 161 -50.53 30.13 -2.54
N ARG A 162 -49.37 30.27 -3.20
CA ARG A 162 -48.92 31.47 -3.96
C ARG A 162 -47.42 31.79 -3.86
N PHE A 163 -46.87 32.04 -5.05
CA PHE A 163 -45.89 33.08 -5.43
C PHE A 163 -44.50 33.04 -4.78
N GLN A 164 -43.41 33.39 -5.46
CA GLN A 164 -42.95 33.54 -6.86
C GLN A 164 -41.45 33.93 -6.71
N PRO A 165 -40.67 34.01 -7.81
CA PRO A 165 -39.21 34.03 -7.79
C PRO A 165 -38.60 35.44 -7.63
N SER A 166 -37.30 35.50 -7.31
CA SER A 166 -36.38 36.62 -7.62
C SER A 166 -34.97 36.04 -7.65
N ALA A 167 -34.24 35.99 -8.77
CA ALA A 167 -33.77 37.07 -9.66
C ALA A 167 -32.70 37.95 -9.01
N ALA A 168 -31.74 38.33 -9.86
CA ALA A 168 -30.67 39.31 -9.70
C ALA A 168 -29.40 38.81 -8.97
N GLU A 169 -28.18 39.13 -9.37
CA GLU A 169 -27.64 39.94 -10.46
C GLU A 169 -26.10 39.79 -10.39
N SER A 170 -25.41 39.73 -11.53
CA SER A 170 -24.47 40.78 -12.01
C SER A 170 -23.16 40.95 -11.23
N GLY A 171 -22.04 40.80 -11.94
CA GLY A 171 -20.81 41.54 -11.64
C GLY A 171 -19.52 40.90 -12.17
N PRO A 172 -18.53 41.69 -12.65
CA PRO A 172 -17.85 41.44 -13.93
C PRO A 172 -16.33 41.13 -13.81
N PRO A 173 -15.61 40.93 -14.95
CA PRO A 173 -14.20 40.51 -15.00
C PRO A 173 -13.23 41.70 -15.18
N ALA A 174 -11.98 41.54 -14.74
CA ALA A 174 -10.81 42.41 -15.00
C ALA A 174 -9.64 41.92 -14.12
N SER A 175 -8.35 41.92 -14.44
CA SER A 175 -7.55 42.35 -15.59
C SER A 175 -6.15 41.72 -15.44
N SER A 176 -5.60 41.22 -16.56
CA SER A 176 -4.25 41.39 -17.14
C SER A 176 -2.97 41.68 -16.32
N PRO A 177 -1.77 41.43 -16.92
CA PRO A 177 -0.51 41.08 -16.25
C PRO A 177 0.53 42.22 -16.19
N SER A 178 1.65 41.97 -15.51
CA SER A 178 2.94 42.68 -15.56
C SER A 178 3.98 41.79 -14.88
N ALA A 179 5.26 41.70 -15.23
CA ALA A 179 6.07 42.16 -16.36
C ALA A 179 7.31 41.25 -16.37
#